data_AF-A0A920KD16-F1
#
_entry.id   AF-A0A920KD16-F1
#
_cell.length_a   1.000
_cell.length_b   1.000
_cell.length_c   1.000
_cell.angle_alpha   90.00
_cell.angle_beta   90.00
_cell.angle_gamma   90.00
#
_symmetry.space_group_name_H-M   'P 1'
#
loop_
_entity.id
_entity.type
_entity.pdbx_description
1 polymer ?
#
loop_
_entity_poly.entity_id
_entity_poly.type
_entity_poly.pdbx_seq_one_letter_code
_entity_poly.pdbx_strand_id
1 'polypeptide(L)'
;MALKQSQKEQQNQYDALINKGNDALSSNNFDGATDFYTQAKNLLPGNQIAYDKLREVEQKKQDLADAEINAQFKAKMDLANAAFEKKEWENAKNIYKEASSIKPNDRSPKIE
;
A
#
# COMPACT_ATOMS: atom_id res chain seq x y z
N MET A 1 23.73 21.55 30.50
CA MET A 1 23.99 21.60 29.04
C MET A 1 23.82 20.24 28.36
N ALA A 2 24.12 19.11 29.03
CA ALA A 2 24.02 17.75 28.46
C ALA A 2 22.64 17.36 27.87
N LEU A 3 21.52 17.80 28.48
CA LEU A 3 20.16 17.47 28.01
C LEU A 3 19.83 18.02 26.61
N LYS A 4 20.33 19.23 26.26
CA LYS A 4 20.09 19.82 24.94
C LYS A 4 20.87 19.12 23.83
N GLN A 5 22.03 18.57 24.15
CA GLN A 5 22.89 17.89 23.18
C GLN A 5 22.34 16.49 22.85
N SER A 6 21.90 15.75 23.87
CA SER A 6 21.23 14.46 23.70
C SER A 6 19.93 14.56 22.88
N GLN A 7 19.11 15.59 23.11
CA GLN A 7 17.89 15.83 22.31
C GLN A 7 18.21 16.12 20.84
N LYS A 8 19.27 16.88 20.56
CA LYS A 8 19.67 17.21 19.19
C LYS A 8 20.18 15.98 18.43
N GLU A 9 20.92 15.10 19.10
CA GLU A 9 21.35 13.82 18.53
C GLU A 9 20.17 12.89 18.23
N GLN A 10 19.19 12.79 19.14
CA GLN A 10 17.96 12.03 18.90
C GLN A 10 17.16 12.60 17.73
N GLN A 11 17.07 13.93 17.61
CA GLN A 11 16.41 14.58 16.48
C GLN A 11 17.12 14.28 15.16
N ASN A 12 18.45 14.40 15.11
CA ASN A 12 19.22 14.08 13.89
C ASN A 12 19.07 12.60 13.49
N GLN A 13 19.11 11.69 14.46
CA GLN A 13 18.88 10.26 14.23
C GLN A 13 17.48 9.99 13.71
N TYR A 14 16.48 10.68 14.26
CA TYR A 14 15.10 10.62 13.78
C TYR A 14 14.96 11.08 12.34
N ASP A 15 15.50 12.26 12.02
CA ASP A 15 15.44 12.80 10.67
C ASP A 15 16.14 11.86 9.68
N ALA A 16 17.26 11.23 10.07
CA ALA A 16 17.92 10.22 9.27
C ALA A 16 17.06 8.96 9.06
N LEU A 17 16.35 8.49 10.09
CA LEU A 17 15.43 7.36 9.98
C LEU A 17 14.22 7.68 9.08
N ILE A 18 13.65 8.88 9.21
CA ILE A 18 12.57 9.34 8.33
C ILE A 18 13.03 9.39 6.87
N ASN A 19 14.22 9.94 6.60
CA ASN A 19 14.76 10.00 5.24
C ASN A 19 15.01 8.60 4.67
N LYS A 20 15.63 7.69 5.43
CA LYS A 20 15.80 6.29 4.99
C LYS A 20 14.47 5.58 4.73
N GLY A 21 13.46 5.84 5.56
CA GLY A 21 12.11 5.34 5.33
C GLY A 21 11.50 5.89 4.04
N ASN A 22 11.67 7.19 3.76
CA ASN A 22 11.18 7.82 2.52
C ASN A 22 11.87 7.25 1.27
N ASP A 23 13.17 6.99 1.34
CA ASP A 23 13.94 6.39 0.25
C ASP A 23 13.49 4.94 -0.02
N ALA A 24 13.30 4.17 1.05
CA ALA A 24 12.75 2.82 0.96
C ALA A 24 11.33 2.82 0.37
N LEU A 25 10.47 3.74 0.81
CA LEU A 25 9.10 3.87 0.31
C LEU A 25 9.07 4.27 -1.16
N SER A 26 9.94 5.19 -1.59
CA SER A 26 10.07 5.59 -3.00
C SER A 26 10.56 4.44 -3.88
N SER A 27 11.29 3.49 -3.30
CA SER A 27 11.75 2.28 -3.98
C SER A 27 10.76 1.12 -3.91
N ASN A 28 9.54 1.35 -3.40
CA ASN A 28 8.53 0.32 -3.09
C ASN A 28 9.03 -0.78 -2.12
N ASN A 29 10.12 -0.52 -1.39
CA ASN A 29 10.58 -1.38 -0.30
C ASN A 29 9.76 -1.07 0.95
N PHE A 30 8.53 -1.57 0.98
CA PHE A 30 7.60 -1.24 2.05
C PHE A 30 8.02 -1.80 3.41
N ASP A 31 8.61 -3.00 3.45
CA ASP A 31 9.11 -3.58 4.70
C ASP A 31 10.25 -2.74 5.29
N GLY A 32 11.19 -2.30 4.45
CA GLY A 32 12.25 -1.39 4.86
C GLY A 32 11.73 -0.04 5.32
N ALA A 33 10.73 0.51 4.62
CA ALA A 33 10.09 1.76 5.02
C ALA A 33 9.39 1.63 6.39
N THR A 34 8.60 0.57 6.59
CA THR A 34 7.94 0.27 7.87
C THR A 34 8.95 0.13 9.00
N ASP A 35 10.07 -0.57 8.77
CA ASP A 35 11.13 -0.74 9.76
C ASP A 35 11.75 0.61 10.18
N PHE A 36 12.21 1.42 9.22
CA PHE A 36 12.81 2.72 9.51
C PHE A 36 11.84 3.69 10.19
N TYR A 37 10.58 3.76 9.75
CA TYR A 37 9.58 4.61 10.42
C TYR A 37 9.19 4.09 11.81
N THR A 38 9.20 2.77 12.02
CA THR A 38 8.98 2.19 13.35
C THR A 38 10.12 2.53 14.31
N GLN A 39 11.36 2.46 13.83
CA GLN A 39 12.53 2.93 14.59
C GLN A 39 12.41 4.43 14.92
N ALA A 40 12.00 5.26 13.95
CA ALA A 40 11.79 6.70 14.17
C ALA A 40 10.71 6.96 15.22
N LYS A 41 9.59 6.24 15.15
CA LYS A 41 8.50 6.27 16.14
C LYS A 41 8.99 5.89 17.54
N ASN A 42 9.80 4.85 17.65
CA ASN A 42 10.33 4.39 18.94
C ASN A 42 11.38 5.35 19.53
N LEU A 43 12.10 6.08 18.67
CA LEU A 43 13.10 7.06 19.08
C LEU A 43 12.44 8.34 19.63
N LEU A 44 11.38 8.83 18.99
CA LEU A 44 10.58 9.97 19.44
C LEU A 44 9.08 9.59 19.49
N PRO A 45 8.66 8.81 20.49
CA PRO A 45 7.26 8.44 20.68
C PRO A 45 6.47 9.69 21.07
N GLY A 46 5.83 10.30 20.07
CA GLY A 46 5.14 11.58 20.20
C GLY A 46 5.27 12.46 18.96
N ASN A 47 6.22 12.16 18.07
CA ASN A 47 6.27 12.79 16.76
C ASN A 47 5.26 12.14 15.82
N GLN A 48 4.22 12.90 15.45
CA GLN A 48 3.14 12.42 14.58
C GLN A 48 3.64 12.01 13.19
N ILE A 49 4.73 12.60 12.70
CA ILE A 49 5.26 12.34 11.36
C ILE A 49 5.56 10.85 11.16
N ALA A 50 6.17 10.17 12.15
CA ALA A 50 6.46 8.75 12.04
C ALA A 50 5.19 7.87 11.94
N TYR A 51 4.12 8.26 12.65
CA TYR A 51 2.82 7.59 12.56
C TYR A 51 2.15 7.82 11.21
N ASP A 52 2.13 9.07 10.73
CA ASP A 52 1.59 9.42 9.43
C ASP A 52 2.33 8.69 8.30
N LYS A 53 3.67 8.56 8.42
CA LYS A 53 4.49 7.82 7.47
C LYS A 53 4.21 6.32 7.48
N LEU A 54 4.03 5.69 8.64
CA LEU A 54 3.59 4.29 8.72
C LEU A 54 2.23 4.09 8.05
N ARG A 55 1.27 5.01 8.27
CA ARG A 55 -0.03 4.97 7.59
C ARG A 55 0.11 5.15 6.08
N GLU A 56 1.00 6.04 5.63
CA GLU A 56 1.29 6.23 4.19
C GLU A 56 1.83 4.95 3.55
N VAL A 57 2.72 4.22 4.24
CA VAL A 57 3.23 2.92 3.76
C VAL A 57 2.09 1.92 3.58
N GLU A 58 1.25 1.76 4.60
CA GLU A 58 0.11 0.83 4.54
C GLU A 58 -0.90 1.22 3.45
N GLN A 59 -1.18 2.52 3.30
CA GLN A 59 -2.05 3.01 2.23
C GLN A 59 -1.45 2.70 0.85
N LYS A 60 -0.15 2.95 0.63
CA LYS A 60 0.50 2.61 -0.66
C LYS A 60 0.50 1.11 -0.95
N LYS A 61 0.69 0.26 0.05
CA LYS A 61 0.55 -1.20 -0.11
C LYS A 61 -0.86 -1.57 -0.57
N GLN A 62 -1.88 -0.97 0.05
CA GLN A 62 -3.28 -1.20 -0.32
C GLN A 62 -3.56 -0.70 -1.74
N ASP A 63 -3.17 0.52 -2.08
CA ASP A 63 -3.33 1.08 -3.44
C ASP A 63 -2.68 0.20 -4.51
N LEU A 64 -1.50 -0.38 -4.24
CA LEU A 64 -0.86 -1.31 -5.18
C LEU A 64 -1.60 -2.64 -5.31
N ALA A 65 -2.06 -3.21 -4.20
CA ALA A 65 -2.86 -4.42 -4.22
C ALA A 65 -4.18 -4.18 -4.97
N ASP A 66 -4.85 -3.06 -4.71
CA ASP A 66 -6.06 -2.63 -5.42
C ASP A 66 -5.80 -2.40 -6.92
N ALA A 67 -4.67 -1.77 -7.27
CA ALA A 67 -4.28 -1.57 -8.67
C ALA A 67 -4.04 -2.91 -9.40
N GLU A 68 -3.39 -3.87 -8.76
CA GLU A 68 -3.18 -5.21 -9.33
C GLU A 68 -4.50 -5.96 -9.51
N ILE A 69 -5.38 -5.94 -8.50
CA ILE A 69 -6.73 -6.54 -8.58
C ILE A 69 -7.54 -5.88 -9.70
N ASN A 70 -7.49 -4.54 -9.82
CA ASN A 70 -8.15 -3.80 -10.89
C ASN A 70 -7.61 -4.19 -12.27
N ALA A 71 -6.30 -4.37 -12.41
CA ALA A 71 -5.68 -4.78 -13.66
C ALA A 71 -6.10 -6.21 -14.06
N GLN A 72 -6.09 -7.16 -13.11
CA GLN A 72 -6.55 -8.53 -13.33
C GLN A 72 -8.04 -8.58 -13.70
N PHE A 73 -8.87 -7.81 -13.00
CA PHE A 73 -10.29 -7.68 -13.30
C PHE A 73 -10.50 -7.17 -14.72
N LYS A 74 -9.84 -6.06 -15.09
CA LYS A 74 -9.94 -5.46 -16.42
C LYS A 74 -9.52 -6.45 -17.51
N ALA A 75 -8.39 -7.14 -17.33
CA ALA A 75 -7.91 -8.13 -18.28
C ALA A 75 -8.92 -9.28 -18.49
N LYS A 76 -9.56 -9.77 -17.42
CA LYS A 76 -10.63 -10.78 -17.54
C LYS A 76 -11.88 -10.23 -18.23
N MET A 77 -12.26 -8.99 -17.97
CA MET A 77 -13.38 -8.34 -18.65
C MET A 77 -13.11 -8.19 -20.16
N ASP A 78 -11.91 -7.76 -20.54
CA ASP A 78 -11.50 -7.67 -21.94
C ASP A 78 -11.53 -9.05 -22.64
N LEU A 79 -11.08 -10.11 -21.96
CA LEU A 79 -11.17 -11.49 -22.45
C LEU A 79 -12.62 -11.96 -22.60
N ALA A 80 -13.48 -11.66 -21.62
CA ALA A 80 -14.89 -12.02 -21.68
C ALA A 80 -15.61 -11.31 -22.84
N ASN A 81 -15.32 -10.02 -23.04
CA ASN A 81 -15.83 -9.23 -24.16
C ASN A 81 -15.38 -9.85 -25.50
N ALA A 82 -14.10 -10.21 -25.64
CA ALA A 82 -13.59 -10.83 -26.86
C ALA A 82 -14.25 -12.21 -27.14
N ALA A 83 -14.48 -13.03 -26.11
CA ALA A 83 -15.22 -14.29 -26.26
C ALA A 83 -16.68 -14.06 -26.64
N PHE A 84 -17.31 -13.02 -26.08
CA PHE A 84 -18.67 -12.61 -26.41
C PHE A 84 -18.78 -12.17 -27.88
N GLU A 85 -17.84 -11.35 -28.38
CA GLU A 85 -17.79 -10.93 -29.79
C GLU A 85 -17.60 -12.11 -30.75
N LYS A 86 -16.86 -13.14 -30.32
CA LYS A 86 -16.72 -14.42 -31.05
C LYS A 86 -17.95 -15.32 -30.96
N LYS A 87 -19.01 -14.90 -30.27
CA LYS A 87 -20.24 -15.68 -30.00
C LYS A 87 -19.99 -16.94 -29.17
N GLU A 88 -18.89 -16.98 -28.42
CA GLU A 88 -18.58 -18.05 -27.48
C GLU A 88 -19.28 -17.78 -26.14
N TRP A 89 -20.62 -17.78 -26.15
CA TRP A 89 -21.44 -17.28 -25.04
C TRP A 89 -21.20 -18.01 -23.72
N GLU A 90 -21.01 -19.33 -23.75
CA GLU A 90 -20.69 -20.10 -22.54
C GLU A 90 -19.31 -19.77 -21.99
N ASN A 91 -18.33 -19.57 -22.87
CA ASN A 91 -16.97 -19.17 -22.50
C ASN A 91 -16.98 -17.76 -21.89
N ALA A 92 -17.62 -16.80 -22.56
CA ALA A 92 -17.77 -15.43 -22.08
C ALA A 92 -18.44 -15.39 -20.70
N LYS A 93 -19.52 -16.17 -20.49
CA LYS A 93 -20.22 -16.27 -19.20
C LYS A 93 -19.31 -16.78 -18.08
N ASN A 94 -18.50 -17.80 -18.36
CA ASN A 94 -17.53 -18.32 -17.39
C ASN A 94 -16.47 -17.28 -17.04
N ILE A 95 -15.90 -16.59 -18.04
CA ILE A 95 -14.87 -15.56 -17.83
C ILE A 95 -15.45 -14.35 -17.07
N TYR A 96 -16.69 -13.92 -17.34
CA TYR A 96 -17.36 -12.88 -16.55
C TYR A 96 -17.55 -13.29 -15.08
N LYS A 97 -17.88 -14.55 -14.83
CA LYS A 97 -18.00 -15.09 -13.46
C LYS A 97 -16.65 -15.08 -12.74
N GLU A 98 -15.58 -15.42 -13.44
CA GLU A 98 -14.21 -15.31 -12.92
C GLU A 98 -13.84 -13.86 -12.62
N ALA A 99 -14.12 -12.92 -13.54
CA ALA A 99 -13.88 -11.49 -13.33
C ALA A 99 -14.63 -10.98 -12.09
N SER A 100 -15.92 -11.32 -11.96
CA SER A 100 -16.73 -10.96 -10.78
C SER A 100 -16.23 -11.60 -9.48
N SER A 101 -15.42 -12.66 -9.54
CA SER A 101 -14.80 -13.28 -8.36
C SER A 101 -13.49 -12.57 -7.95
N ILE A 102 -12.84 -11.83 -8.87
CA ILE A 102 -11.63 -11.03 -8.61
C ILE A 102 -11.98 -9.75 -7.85
N LYS A 103 -13.06 -9.08 -8.26
CA LYS A 103 -13.69 -8.01 -7.48
C LYS A 103 -15.09 -8.45 -7.06
N PRO A 104 -15.24 -9.19 -5.95
CA PRO A 104 -16.53 -9.49 -5.37
C PRO A 104 -17.07 -8.23 -4.67
N ASN A 105 -17.32 -7.18 -5.45
CA ASN A 105 -17.72 -5.82 -5.08
C ASN A 105 -18.28 -5.69 -3.64
N ASP A 106 -17.67 -4.80 -2.86
CA ASP A 106 -18.38 -4.03 -1.82
C ASP A 106 -19.08 -4.79 -0.68
N ARG A 107 -18.38 -5.70 0.01
CA ARG A 107 -18.80 -6.13 1.37
C ARG A 107 -17.69 -6.04 2.40
N SER A 108 -17.03 -4.91 2.47
CA SER A 108 -16.33 -4.52 3.70
C SER A 108 -16.56 -3.04 3.93
N PRO A 109 -17.55 -2.66 4.76
CA PRO A 109 -17.50 -1.36 5.41
C PRO A 109 -16.16 -1.32 6.15
N LYS A 110 -15.23 -0.47 5.70
CA LYS A 110 -14.19 -0.01 6.63
C LYS A 110 -14.93 0.85 7.64
N ILE A 111 -15.28 0.18 8.73
CA ILE A 111 -15.76 0.80 9.96
C ILE A 111 -14.67 1.79 10.37
N GLU A 112 -15.02 3.07 10.37
CA GLU A 112 -14.40 4.09 11.23
C GLU A 112 -15.52 4.87 11.91
#